data_AF-A0A453FB63-F1
#
_entry.id   AF-A0A453FB63-F1
#
_cell.length_a   1.000
_cell.length_b   1.000
_cell.length_c   1.000
_cell.angle_alpha   90.00
_cell.angle_beta   90.00
_cell.angle_gamma   90.00
#
_symmetry.space_group_name_H-M   'P 1'
#
loop_
_entity.id
_entity.type
_entity.pdbx_description
1 polymer ?
#
loop_
_entity_poly.entity_id
_entity_poly.type
_entity_poly.pdbx_seq_one_letter_code
_entity_poly.pdbx_strand_id
1 'polypeptide(L)'
;FTDKTEKRYNPNMSPVIRKDKWRKGSQWVMLIRKHAEVVVGDKHVFQVFRKHCKMVVTNALLGQKLVNARRLGFVFRRKQILKGAAQEEHDCIPDEHYVQTLFSIKGLEDELERRTLTYTSWNQSTLDPKDKMTWHPTTFEYDAASPEQINAIKSIDHVNYEVEHRTEWCQSNGTSVPCFLFARKFSYGAAMHLLEDGAFGLLKSAQLLVNF
;
A
#
# COMPACT_ATOMS: atom_id res chain seq x y z
N PHE A 1 -3.96 0.54 11.78
CA PHE A 1 -2.77 0.91 12.55
C PHE A 1 -2.77 2.42 12.76
N THR A 2 -2.36 2.90 13.93
CA THR A 2 -2.26 4.34 14.19
C THR A 2 -1.00 4.87 13.50
N ASP A 3 -1.10 5.91 12.68
CA ASP A 3 0.07 6.56 12.10
C ASP A 3 0.78 7.35 13.21
N LYS A 4 1.83 6.79 13.84
CA LYS A 4 2.52 7.46 14.96
C LYS A 4 3.20 8.77 14.56
N THR A 5 3.51 8.95 13.28
CA THR A 5 4.19 10.17 12.80
C THR A 5 3.19 11.23 12.36
N GLU A 6 2.01 10.81 11.91
CA GLU A 6 0.91 11.64 11.39
C GLU A 6 1.32 12.63 10.29
N LYS A 7 2.52 12.49 9.71
CA LYS A 7 3.12 13.44 8.77
C LYS A 7 2.33 13.53 7.47
N ARG A 8 1.57 12.49 7.13
CA ARG A 8 0.79 12.35 5.90
C ARG A 8 -0.64 12.86 6.03
N TYR A 9 -1.09 13.24 7.25
CA TYR A 9 -2.43 13.81 7.44
C TYR A 9 -2.50 15.25 6.91
N ASN A 10 -3.57 15.56 6.18
CA ASN A 10 -3.88 16.91 5.69
C ASN A 10 -4.95 17.57 6.58
N PRO A 11 -4.64 18.69 7.28
CA PRO A 11 -5.60 19.37 8.15
C PRO A 11 -6.91 19.79 7.48
N ASN A 12 -6.90 20.02 6.16
CA ASN A 12 -8.09 20.40 5.40
C ASN A 12 -9.11 19.27 5.22
N MET A 13 -8.78 18.03 5.62
CA MET A 13 -9.73 16.92 5.65
C MET A 13 -10.69 16.96 6.85
N SER A 14 -10.36 17.76 7.87
CA SER A 14 -11.24 18.05 9.00
C SER A 14 -12.44 18.90 8.56
N PRO A 15 -13.65 18.71 9.10
CA PRO A 15 -14.00 17.80 10.21
C PRO A 15 -14.40 16.39 9.77
N VAL A 16 -14.51 16.12 8.46
CA VAL A 16 -15.03 14.83 7.95
C VAL A 16 -14.11 13.67 8.31
N ILE A 17 -12.80 13.86 8.13
CA ILE A 17 -11.76 12.94 8.60
C ILE A 17 -11.03 13.67 9.70
N ARG A 18 -11.35 13.33 10.96
CA ARG A 18 -10.62 13.87 12.10
C ARG A 18 -9.26 13.22 12.21
N LYS A 19 -8.28 13.97 12.73
CA LYS A 19 -6.90 13.49 12.92
C LYS A 19 -6.84 12.22 13.78
N ASP A 20 -7.65 12.12 14.84
CA ASP A 20 -7.71 10.95 15.71
C ASP A 20 -8.29 9.68 15.05
N LYS A 21 -8.92 9.83 13.87
CA LYS A 21 -9.42 8.73 13.04
C LYS A 21 -8.48 8.37 11.89
N TRP A 22 -7.40 9.11 11.70
CA TRP A 22 -6.39 8.82 10.70
C TRP A 22 -5.69 7.50 11.01
N ARG A 23 -5.66 6.60 10.04
CA ARG A 23 -5.03 5.29 10.18
C ARG A 23 -4.13 5.00 8.99
N LYS A 24 -3.01 4.34 9.28
CA LYS A 24 -2.12 3.71 8.32
C LYS A 24 -2.36 2.21 8.28
N GLY A 25 -2.03 1.57 7.16
CA GLY A 25 -1.93 0.13 7.02
C GLY A 25 -1.23 -0.27 5.72
N SER A 26 -1.42 -1.53 5.31
CA SER A 26 -0.91 -2.04 4.04
C SER A 26 -1.76 -1.52 2.87
N GLN A 27 -1.10 -1.34 1.73
CA GLN A 27 -1.75 -1.15 0.43
C GLN A 27 -2.60 -2.37 0.03
N TRP A 28 -2.24 -3.57 0.50
CA TRP A 28 -2.94 -4.82 0.22
C TRP A 28 -3.84 -5.19 1.40
N VAL A 29 -5.15 -5.07 1.17
CA VAL A 29 -6.21 -5.35 2.13
C VAL A 29 -7.10 -6.48 1.65
N MET A 30 -7.58 -7.30 2.58
CA MET A 30 -8.50 -8.39 2.32
C MET A 30 -9.78 -8.10 3.10
N LEU A 31 -10.90 -8.05 2.39
CA LEU A 31 -12.20 -7.69 2.96
C LEU A 31 -13.18 -8.84 2.74
N ILE A 32 -13.91 -9.19 3.80
CA ILE A 32 -15.13 -9.97 3.65
C ILE A 32 -16.25 -9.09 3.11
N ARG A 33 -17.30 -9.71 2.55
CA ARG A 33 -18.41 -9.01 1.88
C ARG A 33 -18.99 -7.84 2.69
N LYS A 34 -19.31 -8.06 3.99
CA LYS A 34 -19.84 -7.03 4.90
C LYS A 34 -18.97 -5.76 4.92
N HIS A 35 -17.65 -5.92 4.93
CA HIS A 35 -16.69 -4.81 4.96
C HIS A 35 -16.50 -4.17 3.59
N ALA A 36 -16.53 -4.97 2.52
CA ALA A 36 -16.47 -4.46 1.14
C ALA A 36 -17.68 -3.57 0.80
N GLU A 37 -18.88 -3.92 1.28
CA GLU A 37 -20.09 -3.12 1.11
C GLU A 37 -19.97 -1.74 1.77
N VAL A 38 -19.28 -1.64 2.92
CA VAL A 38 -18.98 -0.35 3.57
C VAL A 38 -18.05 0.51 2.70
N VAL A 39 -17.03 -0.08 2.08
CA VAL A 39 -16.11 0.62 1.18
C VAL A 39 -16.82 1.10 -0.08
N VAL A 40 -17.55 0.21 -0.76
CA VAL A 40 -18.30 0.55 -1.99
C VAL A 40 -19.39 1.59 -1.72
N GLY A 41 -20.02 1.54 -0.54
CA GLY A 41 -21.04 2.49 -0.12
C GLY A 41 -20.51 3.86 0.31
N ASP A 42 -19.19 4.02 0.51
CA ASP A 42 -18.63 5.29 0.95
C ASP A 42 -18.59 6.32 -0.19
N LYS A 43 -19.25 7.46 0.05
CA LYS A 43 -19.24 8.62 -0.85
C LYS A 43 -18.59 9.84 -0.22
N HIS A 44 -18.24 9.83 1.06
CA HIS A 44 -17.86 11.05 1.78
C HIS A 44 -16.37 11.05 2.10
N VAL A 45 -15.87 9.97 2.71
CA VAL A 45 -14.46 9.86 3.05
C VAL A 45 -13.62 9.81 1.77
N PHE A 46 -14.04 9.02 0.78
CA PHE A 46 -13.40 8.93 -0.52
C PHE A 46 -13.30 10.29 -1.22
N GLN A 47 -14.36 11.11 -1.17
CA GLN A 47 -14.37 12.44 -1.78
C GLN A 47 -13.39 13.40 -1.11
N VAL A 48 -13.25 13.31 0.22
CA VAL A 48 -12.29 14.10 0.98
C VAL A 48 -10.86 13.70 0.63
N PHE A 49 -10.55 12.40 0.60
CA PHE A 49 -9.26 11.90 0.11
C PHE A 49 -9.00 12.39 -1.32
N ARG A 50 -9.96 12.23 -2.24
CA ARG A 50 -9.82 12.67 -3.64
C ARG A 50 -9.54 14.18 -3.77
N LYS A 51 -10.11 15.00 -2.89
CA LYS A 51 -9.95 16.46 -2.91
C LYS A 51 -8.61 16.90 -2.32
N HIS A 52 -8.16 16.27 -1.23
CA HIS A 52 -7.07 16.76 -0.39
C HIS A 52 -5.77 15.95 -0.45
N CYS A 53 -5.85 14.71 -0.94
CA CYS A 53 -4.70 13.83 -1.12
C CYS A 53 -4.37 13.75 -2.61
N LYS A 54 -3.40 14.57 -3.03
CA LYS A 54 -2.93 14.60 -4.42
C LYS A 54 -1.57 13.95 -4.49
N MET A 55 -1.46 12.96 -5.38
CA MET A 55 -0.17 12.35 -5.67
C MET A 55 0.74 13.46 -6.22
N VAL A 56 1.89 13.69 -5.57
CA VAL A 56 2.91 14.66 -6.01
C VAL A 56 3.65 14.09 -7.23
N VAL A 57 2.91 13.88 -8.31
CA VAL A 57 3.43 13.49 -9.62
C VAL A 57 3.80 14.73 -10.42
N THR A 58 3.14 15.85 -10.12
CA THR A 58 3.19 17.07 -10.93
C THR A 58 4.58 17.70 -10.90
N ASN A 59 5.23 17.84 -9.74
CA ASN A 59 6.53 18.50 -9.69
C ASN A 59 7.69 17.67 -10.29
N ALA A 60 7.60 16.34 -10.24
CA ALA A 60 8.63 15.47 -10.82
C ALA A 60 8.45 15.26 -12.35
N LEU A 61 7.21 15.15 -12.86
CA LEU A 61 6.94 14.98 -14.29
C LEU A 61 6.84 16.30 -15.06
N LEU A 62 6.30 17.38 -14.46
CA LEU A 62 6.22 18.70 -15.13
C LEU A 62 7.52 19.50 -15.00
N GLY A 63 8.39 19.16 -14.04
CA GLY A 63 9.75 19.71 -13.96
C GLY A 63 10.58 19.42 -15.21
N GLN A 64 10.32 18.31 -15.91
CA GLN A 64 10.95 18.00 -17.20
C GLN A 64 10.26 18.67 -18.40
N LYS A 65 8.93 18.86 -18.37
CA LYS A 65 8.19 19.41 -19.52
C LYS A 65 8.27 20.93 -19.68
N LEU A 66 8.60 21.68 -18.62
CA LEU A 66 8.61 23.15 -18.66
C LEU A 66 9.92 23.80 -19.14
N VAL A 67 11.00 23.03 -19.32
CA VAL A 67 12.26 23.58 -19.85
C VAL A 67 12.18 23.85 -21.37
N ASN A 68 11.34 23.10 -22.10
CA ASN A 68 11.24 23.20 -23.56
C ASN A 68 10.16 24.16 -24.08
N ALA A 69 9.36 24.79 -23.21
CA ALA A 69 8.33 25.75 -23.61
C ALA A 69 8.83 27.21 -23.70
N ARG A 70 10.13 27.47 -23.51
CA ARG A 70 10.73 28.82 -23.63
C ARG A 70 10.94 29.31 -25.07
N ARG A 71 10.51 28.56 -26.10
CA ARG A 71 10.77 28.90 -27.53
C ARG A 71 9.58 29.49 -28.31
N LEU A 72 8.40 29.65 -27.73
CA LEU A 72 7.31 30.38 -28.40
C LEU A 72 6.87 31.58 -27.56
N GLY A 73 7.28 32.76 -28.04
CA GLY A 73 7.07 34.06 -27.43
C GLY A 73 5.59 34.45 -27.38
N PHE A 74 4.94 34.07 -26.28
CA PHE A 74 3.65 34.64 -25.90
C PHE A 74 3.78 35.29 -24.52
N VAL A 75 3.93 36.61 -24.54
CA VAL A 75 3.88 37.50 -23.38
C VAL A 75 2.41 37.61 -22.93
N PHE A 76 1.90 36.61 -22.22
CA PHE A 76 0.61 36.74 -21.53
C PHE A 76 0.83 37.14 -20.06
N ARG A 77 0.35 38.36 -19.76
CA ARG A 77 0.12 39.00 -18.45
C ARG A 77 0.47 38.16 -17.21
N ARG A 78 1.72 38.31 -16.76
CA ARG A 78 2.33 37.58 -15.64
C ARG A 78 1.94 38.05 -14.22
N LYS A 79 0.96 38.96 -14.05
CA LYS A 79 0.77 39.66 -12.76
C LYS A 79 -0.58 39.50 -12.05
N GLN A 80 -1.49 38.65 -12.54
CA GLN A 80 -2.82 38.49 -11.90
C GLN A 80 -3.36 37.05 -11.78
N ILE A 81 -2.52 36.02 -11.98
CA ILE A 81 -2.88 34.60 -11.77
C ILE A 81 -1.89 33.93 -10.77
N LEU A 82 -1.33 34.70 -9.84
CA LEU A 82 -0.32 34.24 -8.87
C LEU A 82 -0.74 34.50 -7.41
N LYS A 83 -2.04 34.62 -7.14
CA LYS A 83 -2.59 34.84 -5.79
C LYS A 83 -3.74 33.90 -5.40
N GLY A 84 -3.92 32.79 -6.11
CA GLY A 84 -4.92 31.78 -5.75
C GLY A 84 -4.37 30.38 -5.98
N ALA A 85 -4.23 29.61 -4.91
CA ALA A 85 -3.84 28.20 -4.88
C ALA A 85 -2.37 27.88 -5.18
N ALA A 86 -1.45 28.40 -4.36
CA ALA A 86 -0.38 27.52 -3.87
C ALA A 86 -0.98 26.60 -2.78
N GLN A 87 -1.93 25.74 -3.15
CA GLN A 87 -2.25 24.60 -2.31
C GLN A 87 -1.11 23.62 -2.58
N GLU A 88 -0.15 23.56 -1.66
CA GLU A 88 0.86 22.51 -1.66
C GLU A 88 0.12 21.17 -1.86
N GLU A 89 0.41 20.49 -2.97
CA GLU A 89 -0.11 19.16 -3.20
C GLU A 89 0.40 18.26 -2.08
N HIS A 90 -0.52 17.75 -1.25
CA HIS A 90 -0.18 16.92 -0.11
C HIS A 90 -0.34 15.45 -0.49
N ASP A 91 0.78 14.75 -0.58
CA ASP A 91 0.81 13.31 -0.82
C ASP A 91 0.49 12.56 0.48
N CYS A 92 -0.77 12.15 0.60
CA CYS A 92 -1.22 11.34 1.73
C CYS A 92 -0.97 9.85 1.57
N ILE A 93 -0.58 9.32 0.40
CA ILE A 93 -0.55 7.87 0.12
C ILE A 93 -1.93 7.22 0.40
N PRO A 94 -2.97 7.61 -0.36
CA PRO A 94 -4.36 7.25 -0.05
C PRO A 94 -4.62 5.74 -0.04
N ASP A 95 -3.88 4.96 -0.81
CA ASP A 95 -3.98 3.50 -0.88
C ASP A 95 -3.47 2.79 0.39
N GLU A 96 -2.60 3.42 1.19
CA GLU A 96 -2.18 2.91 2.50
C GLU A 96 -3.04 3.40 3.67
N HIS A 97 -4.00 4.31 3.43
CA HIS A 97 -4.70 5.04 4.50
C HIS A 97 -6.22 5.04 4.40
N TYR A 98 -6.78 5.03 3.20
CA TYR A 98 -8.21 5.24 2.98
C TYR A 98 -9.07 4.19 3.68
N VAL A 99 -8.83 2.91 3.43
CA VAL A 99 -9.67 1.82 3.95
C VAL A 99 -9.62 1.75 5.48
N GLN A 100 -8.42 1.86 6.05
CA GLN A 100 -8.20 1.81 7.49
C GLN A 100 -8.83 3.02 8.19
N THR A 101 -8.73 4.21 7.58
CA THR A 101 -9.35 5.43 8.10
C THR A 101 -10.87 5.35 8.02
N LEU A 102 -11.42 4.85 6.90
CA LEU A 102 -12.86 4.67 6.74
C LEU A 102 -13.42 3.76 7.84
N PHE A 103 -12.79 2.61 8.12
CA PHE A 103 -13.26 1.72 9.19
C PHE A 103 -13.12 2.31 10.58
N SER A 104 -12.09 3.12 10.86
CA SER A 104 -11.99 3.85 12.14
C SER A 104 -13.10 4.88 12.32
N ILE A 105 -13.49 5.57 11.24
CA ILE A 105 -14.63 6.50 11.25
C ILE A 105 -15.95 5.74 11.47
N LYS A 106 -16.09 4.55 10.87
CA LYS A 106 -17.29 3.71 11.00
C LYS A 106 -17.36 2.94 12.32
N GLY A 107 -16.32 2.99 13.16
CA GLY A 107 -16.28 2.26 14.43
C GLY A 107 -16.13 0.75 14.25
N LEU A 108 -15.53 0.30 13.14
CA LEU A 108 -15.37 -1.12 12.81
C LEU A 108 -13.98 -1.64 13.15
N GLU A 109 -13.17 -0.92 13.92
CA GLU A 109 -11.78 -1.32 14.21
C GLU A 109 -11.68 -2.65 14.96
N ASP A 110 -12.68 -2.98 15.79
CA ASP A 110 -12.74 -4.22 16.56
C ASP A 110 -13.13 -5.45 15.71
N GLU A 111 -13.60 -5.22 14.47
CA GLU A 111 -13.87 -6.30 13.51
C GLU A 111 -12.64 -6.61 12.62
N LEU A 112 -11.55 -5.87 12.77
CA LEU A 112 -10.37 -5.97 11.90
C LEU A 112 -9.23 -6.71 12.57
N GLU A 113 -8.63 -7.61 11.81
CA GLU A 113 -7.31 -8.12 12.11
C GLU A 113 -6.27 -7.05 11.80
N ARG A 114 -5.40 -6.77 12.77
CA ARG A 114 -4.33 -5.76 12.63
C ARG A 114 -3.15 -6.32 11.84
N ARG A 115 -3.39 -7.03 10.74
CA ARG A 115 -2.38 -7.59 9.82
C ARG A 115 -2.94 -7.75 8.41
N THR A 116 -2.06 -7.80 7.41
CA THR A 116 -2.42 -8.22 6.05
C THR A 116 -2.12 -9.69 5.87
N LEU A 117 -2.84 -10.40 4.99
CA LEU A 117 -2.52 -11.77 4.60
C LEU A 117 -1.46 -11.83 3.47
N THR A 118 -0.88 -10.69 3.10
CA THR A 118 0.19 -10.62 2.08
C THR A 118 1.55 -10.42 2.74
N TYR A 119 2.37 -11.46 2.72
CA TYR A 119 3.77 -11.39 3.12
C TYR A 119 4.51 -10.39 2.25
N THR A 120 5.28 -9.51 2.88
CA THR A 120 6.07 -8.49 2.20
C THR A 120 7.44 -8.41 2.87
N SER A 121 8.49 -8.71 2.12
CA SER A 121 9.85 -8.55 2.61
C SER A 121 10.33 -7.11 2.41
N TRP A 122 10.95 -6.53 3.44
CA TRP A 122 11.54 -5.21 3.40
C TRP A 122 13.03 -5.36 3.71
N ASN A 123 13.89 -4.97 2.77
CA ASN A 123 15.33 -4.96 3.02
C ASN A 123 15.66 -3.70 3.84
N GLN A 124 15.80 -3.86 5.15
CA GLN A 124 16.21 -2.79 6.07
C GLN A 124 17.75 -2.63 6.15
N SER A 125 18.54 -3.35 5.36
CA SER A 125 20.01 -3.35 5.45
C SER A 125 20.65 -2.01 5.09
N THR A 126 19.96 -1.11 4.38
CA THR A 126 20.41 0.26 4.15
C THR A 126 19.60 1.22 5.03
N LEU A 127 20.10 1.45 6.26
CA LEU A 127 19.65 2.53 7.15
C LEU A 127 20.00 3.94 6.62
N ASP A 128 20.21 4.12 5.31
CA ASP A 128 20.39 5.43 4.70
C ASP A 128 19.01 6.00 4.32
N PRO A 129 18.52 7.06 5.00
CA PRO A 129 17.23 7.68 4.70
C PRO A 129 17.12 8.27 3.28
N LYS A 130 18.24 8.38 2.56
CA LYS A 130 18.29 8.88 1.17
C LYS A 130 18.17 7.76 0.13
N ASP A 131 18.24 6.50 0.53
CA ASP A 131 18.05 5.40 -0.39
C ASP A 131 16.56 5.31 -0.79
N LYS A 132 16.28 5.46 -2.07
CA LYS A 132 14.92 5.35 -2.60
C LYS A 132 14.40 3.91 -2.52
N MET A 133 15.30 2.94 -2.35
CA MET A 133 14.96 1.52 -2.26
C MET A 133 14.19 1.18 -0.98
N THR A 134 14.39 1.91 0.13
CA THR A 134 13.78 1.63 1.43
C THR A 134 12.26 1.89 1.48
N TRP A 135 11.72 2.62 0.50
CA TRP A 135 10.28 2.90 0.39
C TRP A 135 9.50 1.79 -0.32
N HIS A 136 10.19 0.79 -0.85
CA HIS A 136 9.56 -0.29 -1.60
C HIS A 136 9.96 -1.65 -1.03
N PRO A 137 9.06 -2.64 -1.07
CA PRO A 137 9.41 -4.02 -0.73
C PRO A 137 10.50 -4.58 -1.61
N THR A 138 11.31 -5.47 -1.04
CA THR A 138 12.31 -6.26 -1.76
C THR A 138 11.63 -7.11 -2.84
N THR A 139 12.26 -7.19 -4.01
CA THR A 139 11.84 -8.11 -5.06
C THR A 139 12.63 -9.41 -4.91
N PHE A 140 11.92 -10.52 -4.71
CA PHE A 140 12.47 -11.87 -4.80
C PHE A 140 12.84 -12.13 -6.26
N GLU A 141 14.13 -12.37 -6.50
CA GLU A 141 14.66 -12.82 -7.77
C GLU A 141 14.65 -14.35 -7.84
N TYR A 142 15.03 -14.91 -8.99
CA TYR A 142 14.98 -16.35 -9.27
C TYR A 142 15.53 -17.20 -8.11
N ASP A 143 16.77 -16.94 -7.67
CA ASP A 143 17.45 -17.70 -6.62
C ASP A 143 16.78 -17.56 -5.24
N ALA A 144 16.13 -16.43 -5.00
CA ALA A 144 15.44 -16.14 -3.74
C ALA A 144 13.99 -16.68 -3.72
N ALA A 145 13.54 -17.33 -4.79
CA ALA A 145 12.21 -17.92 -4.90
C ALA A 145 12.23 -19.45 -4.81
N SER A 146 13.16 -20.00 -4.02
CA SER A 146 13.30 -21.45 -3.85
C SER A 146 12.15 -22.07 -3.01
N PRO A 147 11.88 -23.37 -3.14
CA PRO A 147 10.91 -24.09 -2.31
C PRO A 147 11.17 -23.93 -0.80
N GLU A 148 12.42 -23.91 -0.37
CA GLU A 148 12.81 -23.70 1.02
C GLU A 148 12.39 -22.31 1.51
N GLN A 149 12.64 -21.28 0.71
CA GLN A 149 12.23 -19.92 1.05
C GLN A 149 10.71 -19.78 1.12
N ILE A 150 9.98 -20.41 0.20
CA ILE A 150 8.51 -20.42 0.23
C ILE A 150 7.98 -21.17 1.46
N ASN A 151 8.58 -22.31 1.81
CA ASN A 151 8.23 -23.04 3.03
C ASN A 151 8.56 -22.25 4.29
N ALA A 152 9.67 -21.52 4.31
CA ALA A 152 9.99 -20.60 5.39
C ALA A 152 8.91 -19.52 5.55
N ILE A 153 8.46 -18.90 4.45
CA ILE A 153 7.36 -17.92 4.48
C ILE A 153 6.05 -18.57 4.98
N LYS A 154 5.72 -19.78 4.50
CA LYS A 154 4.53 -20.53 4.92
C LYS A 154 4.57 -20.92 6.41
N SER A 155 5.76 -21.14 6.96
CA SER A 155 5.96 -21.50 8.37
C SER A 155 5.89 -20.33 9.36
N ILE A 156 5.75 -19.09 8.88
CA ILE A 156 5.60 -17.93 9.77
C ILE A 156 4.26 -18.04 10.53
N ASP A 157 4.36 -18.05 11.85
CA ASP A 157 3.23 -18.21 12.79
C ASP A 157 2.98 -16.95 13.65
N HIS A 158 3.82 -15.92 13.53
CA HIS A 158 3.66 -14.64 14.22
C HIS A 158 4.17 -13.46 13.39
N VAL A 159 3.67 -12.27 13.71
CA VAL A 159 4.12 -10.98 13.15
C VAL A 159 4.69 -10.12 14.27
N ASN A 160 5.87 -9.55 14.03
CA ASN A 160 6.55 -8.65 14.96
C ASN A 160 6.35 -7.19 14.53
N TYR A 161 5.80 -6.38 15.43
CA TYR A 161 5.64 -4.93 15.28
C TYR A 161 6.72 -4.23 16.09
N GLU A 162 7.91 -4.09 15.51
CA GLU A 162 9.09 -3.52 16.17
C GLU A 162 8.80 -2.15 16.80
N VAL A 163 8.11 -1.27 16.08
CA VAL A 163 7.75 0.08 16.55
C VAL A 163 6.78 0.06 17.74
N GLU A 164 6.03 -1.01 17.92
CA GLU A 164 5.10 -1.22 19.04
C GLU A 164 5.66 -2.16 20.11
N HIS A 165 6.86 -2.73 19.92
CA HIS A 165 7.44 -3.78 20.76
C HIS A 165 6.44 -4.90 21.05
N ARG A 166 5.71 -5.32 20.02
CA ARG A 166 4.57 -6.23 20.16
C ARG A 166 4.68 -7.37 19.15
N THR A 167 4.44 -8.58 19.64
CA THR A 167 4.32 -9.77 18.81
C THR A 167 2.88 -10.23 18.77
N GLU A 168 2.39 -10.55 17.59
CA GLU A 168 1.02 -10.99 17.34
C GLU A 168 1.06 -12.38 16.71
N TRP A 169 0.59 -13.38 17.44
CA TRP A 169 0.51 -14.76 16.94
C TRP A 169 -0.68 -14.91 16.00
N CYS A 170 -0.47 -15.57 14.87
CA CYS A 170 -1.50 -15.80 13.86
C CYS A 170 -2.44 -16.91 14.33
N GLN A 171 -3.47 -16.50 15.05
CA GLN A 171 -4.47 -17.39 15.62
C GLN A 171 -5.88 -16.89 15.32
N SER A 172 -6.81 -17.81 15.19
CA SER A 172 -8.25 -17.52 15.10
C SER A 172 -8.98 -18.44 16.07
N ASN A 173 -9.72 -17.86 17.02
CA ASN A 173 -10.42 -18.59 18.09
C ASN A 173 -9.51 -19.62 18.82
N GLY A 174 -8.27 -19.22 19.12
CA GLY A 174 -7.28 -20.07 19.80
C GLY A 174 -6.65 -21.16 18.92
N THR A 175 -7.03 -21.27 17.65
CA THR A 175 -6.42 -22.21 16.69
C THR A 175 -5.35 -21.50 15.87
N SER A 176 -4.19 -22.14 15.70
CA SER A 176 -3.14 -21.63 14.80
C SER A 176 -3.64 -21.59 13.36
N VAL A 177 -3.43 -20.45 12.69
CA VAL A 177 -3.80 -20.24 11.30
C VAL A 177 -2.62 -19.63 10.53
N PRO A 178 -2.51 -19.84 9.21
CA PRO A 178 -1.45 -19.22 8.43
C PRO A 178 -1.44 -17.68 8.58
N CYS A 179 -0.26 -17.10 8.80
CA CYS A 179 -0.13 -15.64 8.82
C CYS A 179 -0.39 -15.01 7.46
N PHE A 180 0.08 -15.66 6.40
CA PHE A 180 0.05 -15.14 5.04
C PHE A 180 -0.52 -16.17 4.07
N LEU A 181 -1.40 -15.71 3.18
CA LEU A 181 -1.95 -16.49 2.06
C LEU A 181 -1.33 -16.06 0.73
N PHE A 182 -0.79 -14.84 0.68
CA PHE A 182 -0.15 -14.27 -0.49
C PHE A 182 1.24 -13.76 -0.12
N ALA A 183 2.09 -13.57 -1.11
CA ALA A 183 3.40 -12.96 -0.93
C ALA A 183 3.72 -12.00 -2.08
N ARG A 184 4.52 -10.98 -1.79
CA ARG A 184 5.09 -10.04 -2.76
C ARG A 184 6.51 -9.63 -2.34
N LYS A 185 7.36 -9.15 -3.24
CA LYS A 185 7.19 -8.95 -4.69
C LYS A 185 8.09 -9.95 -5.40
N PHE A 186 7.62 -10.61 -6.46
CA PHE A 186 8.42 -11.56 -7.23
C PHE A 186 8.74 -10.96 -8.60
N SER A 187 9.98 -11.13 -9.06
CA SER A 187 10.33 -10.82 -10.44
C SER A 187 9.72 -11.84 -11.40
N TYR A 188 9.79 -11.57 -12.70
CA TYR A 188 9.33 -12.53 -13.70
C TYR A 188 10.08 -13.87 -13.58
N GLY A 189 11.41 -13.83 -13.40
CA GLY A 189 12.22 -15.03 -13.22
C GLY A 189 11.82 -15.83 -11.99
N ALA A 190 11.61 -15.14 -10.86
CA ALA A 190 11.10 -15.77 -9.65
C ALA A 190 9.72 -16.41 -9.83
N ALA A 191 8.80 -15.74 -10.54
CA ALA A 191 7.48 -16.29 -10.83
C ALA A 191 7.56 -17.57 -11.69
N MET A 192 8.43 -17.59 -12.70
CA MET A 192 8.65 -18.78 -13.52
C MET A 192 9.22 -19.94 -12.70
N HIS A 193 10.23 -19.68 -11.86
CA HIS A 193 10.81 -20.67 -10.96
C HIS A 193 9.74 -21.34 -10.08
N LEU A 194 8.85 -20.55 -9.48
CA LEU A 194 7.78 -21.05 -8.62
C LEU A 194 6.72 -21.88 -9.36
N LEU A 195 6.48 -21.58 -10.64
CA LEU A 195 5.51 -22.31 -11.47
C LEU A 195 6.09 -23.62 -12.00
N GLU A 196 7.39 -23.65 -12.30
CA GLU A 196 8.09 -24.83 -12.83
C GLU A 196 8.41 -25.86 -11.74
N ASP A 197 8.84 -25.41 -10.55
CA ASP A 197 9.25 -26.29 -9.45
C ASP A 197 8.09 -26.96 -8.69
N GLY A 198 6.84 -26.74 -9.12
CA GLY A 198 5.69 -27.41 -8.50
C GLY A 198 5.47 -27.07 -7.03
N ALA A 199 5.97 -25.91 -6.56
CA ALA A 199 5.72 -25.38 -5.21
C ALA A 199 4.22 -25.20 -4.90
N PHE A 200 3.40 -25.22 -5.96
CA PHE A 200 1.98 -25.52 -5.94
C PHE A 200 1.81 -26.87 -6.64
N GLY A 201 1.44 -27.92 -5.88
CA GLY A 201 1.38 -29.29 -6.40
C GLY A 201 0.72 -29.36 -7.77
N LEU A 202 1.44 -29.93 -8.74
CA LEU A 202 0.98 -30.25 -10.11
C LEU A 202 -0.20 -29.40 -10.59
N LEU A 203 0.09 -28.15 -10.98
CA LEU A 203 -0.80 -27.49 -11.92
C LEU A 203 -0.84 -28.34 -13.19
N LYS A 204 -1.98 -28.98 -13.44
CA LYS A 204 -2.39 -29.45 -14.77
C LYS A 204 -2.53 -28.25 -15.71
N SER A 205 -1.41 -27.57 -16.00
CA SER A 205 -1.34 -26.45 -16.93
C SER A 205 -1.64 -26.87 -18.38
N ALA A 206 -1.79 -28.17 -18.63
CA ALA A 206 -2.19 -28.71 -19.92
C ALA A 206 -3.72 -28.67 -20.20
N GLN A 207 -4.57 -28.15 -19.29
CA GLN A 207 -6.03 -28.11 -19.52
C GLN A 207 -6.65 -26.71 -19.60
N LEU A 208 -5.87 -25.63 -19.47
CA LEU A 208 -6.38 -24.24 -19.54
C LEU A 208 -6.10 -23.53 -20.87
N LEU A 209 -5.57 -24.22 -21.88
CA LEU A 209 -5.40 -23.70 -23.25
C LEU A 209 -6.29 -24.40 -24.29
N VAL A 210 -7.36 -25.07 -23.85
CA VAL A 210 -8.43 -25.53 -24.73
C VAL A 210 -9.74 -25.00 -24.15
N ASN A 211 -10.42 -24.16 -24.93
CA ASN A 211 -11.61 -23.36 -24.62
C ASN A 211 -11.32 -21.96 -24.05
N PHE A 212 -10.82 -21.07 -24.91
CA PHE A 212 -11.57 -19.91 -25.44
C PHE A 212 -11.01 -19.53 -26.81
#